data_AF-A0A4D4MIX5-F1
#
_entry.id   AF-A0A4D4MIX5-F1
#
_cell.length_a   1.000
_cell.length_b   1.000
_cell.length_c   1.000
_cell.angle_alpha   90.00
_cell.angle_beta   90.00
_cell.angle_gamma   90.00
#
_symmetry.space_group_name_H-M   'P 1'
#
loop_
_entity.id
_entity.type
_entity.pdbx_description
1 polymer ?
#
loop_
_entity_poly.entity_id
_entity_poly.type
_entity_poly.pdbx_seq_one_letter_code
_entity_poly.pdbx_strand_id
1 'polypeptide(L)'
;MTDRPEGTLAVALAPPERELLRALAQAPRGAPERLWFTRFWAAKEAVAKARGTGLGGAPKQFEITAADGAVVSVRVAGEEYRVRHSSLTIPRPSGQPGKEYVVAWTAVNDSGERR
;
A
#
# COMPACT_ATOMS: atom_id res chain seq x y z
N MET A 1 6.23 11.45 -7.51
CA MET A 1 6.51 10.00 -7.39
C MET A 1 7.36 9.59 -8.60
N THR A 2 8.45 8.85 -8.40
CA THR A 2 9.29 8.37 -9.50
C THR A 2 8.87 6.96 -9.87
N ASP A 3 8.90 6.61 -11.16
CA ASP A 3 8.63 5.26 -11.60
C ASP A 3 9.67 4.29 -11.01
N ARG A 4 9.23 3.13 -10.54
CA ARG A 4 10.10 2.16 -9.86
C ARG A 4 10.54 1.12 -10.88
N PRO A 5 11.84 0.75 -10.96
CA PRO A 5 12.30 -0.31 -11.84
C PRO A 5 11.53 -1.61 -11.57
N GLU A 6 11.24 -2.40 -12.60
CA GLU A 6 10.48 -3.66 -12.52
C GLU A 6 11.06 -4.64 -11.47
N GLY A 7 12.38 -4.66 -11.29
CA GLY A 7 13.06 -5.44 -10.26
C GLY A 7 12.65 -5.07 -8.82
N THR A 8 12.28 -3.81 -8.56
CA THR A 8 11.75 -3.39 -7.24
C THR A 8 10.36 -3.96 -6.98
N LEU A 9 9.52 -4.06 -8.03
CA LEU A 9 8.19 -4.67 -7.92
C LEU A 9 8.30 -6.16 -7.62
N ALA A 10 9.20 -6.87 -8.30
CA ALA A 10 9.39 -8.31 -8.13
C ALA A 10 9.93 -8.69 -6.74
N VAL A 11 10.71 -7.82 -6.10
CA VAL A 11 11.19 -8.01 -4.72
C VAL A 11 10.08 -7.70 -3.71
N ALA A 12 9.26 -6.68 -3.96
CA ALA A 12 8.25 -6.21 -3.03
C ALA A 12 6.94 -7.02 -3.04
N LEU A 13 6.56 -7.56 -4.20
CA LEU A 13 5.26 -8.18 -4.44
C LEU A 13 5.39 -9.64 -4.89
N ALA A 14 4.61 -10.52 -4.31
CA ALA A 14 4.33 -11.87 -4.77
C ALA A 14 3.47 -11.85 -6.06
N PRO A 15 3.41 -12.96 -6.83
CA PRO A 15 2.64 -13.00 -8.07
C PRO A 15 1.16 -12.55 -7.96
N PRO A 16 0.37 -13.02 -6.96
CA PRO A 16 -1.02 -12.59 -6.82
C PRO A 16 -1.15 -11.07 -6.57
N GLU A 17 -0.21 -10.49 -5.83
CA GLU A 17 -0.20 -9.05 -5.55
C GLU A 17 0.08 -8.23 -6.82
N ARG A 18 0.89 -8.77 -7.75
CA ARG A 18 1.16 -8.12 -9.04
C ARG A 18 -0.04 -8.19 -9.99
N GLU A 19 -0.78 -9.30 -9.96
CA GLU A 19 -2.03 -9.44 -10.73
C GLU A 19 -3.09 -8.46 -10.21
N LEU A 20 -3.26 -8.39 -8.88
CA LEU A 20 -4.13 -7.41 -8.24
C LEU A 20 -3.73 -5.97 -8.59
N LEU A 21 -2.44 -5.64 -8.52
CA LEU A 21 -1.91 -4.33 -8.89
C LEU A 21 -2.28 -3.95 -10.34
N ARG A 22 -2.08 -4.87 -11.29
CA ARG A 22 -2.41 -4.66 -12.71
C ARG A 22 -3.91 -4.47 -12.91
N ALA A 23 -4.73 -5.28 -12.26
CA ALA A 23 -6.20 -5.17 -12.34
C ALA A 23 -6.68 -3.81 -11.82
N LEU A 24 -6.15 -3.34 -10.69
CA LEU A 24 -6.50 -2.03 -10.10
C LEU A 24 -6.06 -0.85 -10.97
N ALA A 25 -4.93 -0.97 -11.67
CA ALA A 25 -4.44 0.05 -12.58
C ALA A 25 -5.27 0.13 -13.88
N GLN A 26 -5.88 -0.98 -14.30
CA GLN A 26 -6.72 -1.07 -15.49
C GLN A 26 -8.20 -0.77 -15.22
N ALA A 27 -8.61 -0.67 -13.95
CA ALA A 27 -9.98 -0.36 -13.59
C ALA A 27 -10.44 1.01 -14.13
N PRO A 28 -11.73 1.18 -14.48
CA PRO A 28 -12.25 2.48 -14.92
C PRO A 28 -12.02 3.57 -13.86
N ARG A 29 -11.40 4.69 -14.24
CA ARG A 29 -10.96 5.77 -13.32
C ARG A 29 -9.98 5.28 -12.24
N GLY A 30 -9.30 4.16 -12.48
CA GLY A 30 -8.26 3.62 -11.64
C GLY A 30 -7.06 4.57 -11.55
N ALA A 31 -6.38 4.53 -10.41
CA ALA A 31 -5.11 5.23 -10.25
C ALA A 31 -4.02 4.53 -11.08
N PRO A 32 -2.99 5.26 -11.55
CA PRO A 32 -1.85 4.66 -12.25
C PRO A 32 -1.16 3.58 -11.41
N GLU A 33 -0.58 2.58 -12.06
CA GLU A 33 0.09 1.44 -11.41
C GLU A 33 1.12 1.89 -10.36
N ARG A 34 1.97 2.87 -10.69
CA ARG A 34 2.95 3.46 -9.74
C ARG A 34 2.32 3.96 -8.43
N LEU A 35 1.08 4.47 -8.47
CA LEU A 35 0.38 4.99 -7.30
C LEU A 35 -0.17 3.86 -6.45
N TRP A 36 -0.75 2.85 -7.10
CA TRP A 36 -1.17 1.64 -6.40
C TRP A 36 0.01 0.88 -5.78
N PHE A 37 1.13 0.78 -6.47
CA PHE A 37 2.35 0.19 -5.89
C PHE A 37 2.80 0.97 -4.64
N THR A 38 2.78 2.31 -4.69
CA THR A 38 3.14 3.14 -3.54
C THR A 38 2.15 2.97 -2.38
N ARG A 39 0.85 2.79 -2.67
CA ARG A 39 -0.16 2.45 -1.65
C ARG A 39 0.08 1.09 -1.02
N PHE A 40 0.41 0.07 -1.81
CA PHE A 40 0.75 -1.25 -1.29
C PHE A 40 1.99 -1.19 -0.40
N TRP A 41 3.05 -0.50 -0.84
CA TRP A 41 4.25 -0.29 -0.04
C TRP A 41 3.93 0.40 1.29
N ALA A 42 3.21 1.52 1.24
CA ALA A 42 2.81 2.25 2.45
C ALA A 42 1.96 1.38 3.38
N ALA A 43 1.10 0.50 2.83
CA ALA A 43 0.28 -0.39 3.64
C ALA A 43 1.10 -1.45 4.36
N LYS A 44 2.05 -2.10 3.67
CA LYS A 44 2.98 -3.06 4.28
C LYS A 44 3.81 -2.40 5.39
N GLU A 45 4.33 -1.20 5.14
CA GLU A 45 5.03 -0.39 6.16
C GLU A 45 4.17 -0.09 7.38
N ALA A 46 2.89 0.29 7.17
CA ALA A 46 1.97 0.57 8.26
C ALA A 46 1.76 -0.65 9.16
N VAL A 47 1.54 -1.83 8.56
CA VAL A 47 1.38 -3.09 9.32
C VAL A 47 2.67 -3.49 10.03
N ALA A 48 3.81 -3.39 9.35
CA ALA A 48 5.12 -3.67 9.92
C ALA A 48 5.43 -2.80 11.15
N LYS A 49 5.06 -1.51 11.08
CA LYS A 49 5.15 -0.58 12.21
C LYS A 49 4.19 -0.93 13.33
N ALA A 50 2.92 -1.23 13.02
CA ALA A 50 1.94 -1.64 14.01
C ALA A 50 2.36 -2.91 14.77
N ARG A 51 3.06 -3.83 14.10
CA ARG A 51 3.64 -5.04 14.71
C ARG A 51 4.97 -4.82 15.43
N GLY A 52 5.59 -3.64 15.32
CA GLY A 52 6.92 -3.37 15.89
C GLY A 52 8.05 -4.19 15.26
N THR A 53 7.86 -4.70 14.04
CA THR A 53 8.81 -5.62 13.38
C THR A 53 9.67 -4.93 12.30
N GLY A 54 9.13 -3.87 11.67
CA GLY A 54 9.69 -3.35 10.42
C GLY A 54 9.53 -4.34 9.25
N LEU A 55 9.80 -3.89 8.01
CA LEU A 55 9.69 -4.79 6.85
C LEU A 55 10.82 -5.83 6.76
N GLY A 56 11.94 -5.62 7.46
CA GLY A 56 13.03 -6.59 7.60
C GLY A 56 13.66 -7.07 6.28
N GLY A 57 13.50 -6.33 5.17
CA GLY A 57 13.91 -6.78 3.84
C GLY A 57 13.05 -7.91 3.25
N ALA A 58 11.96 -8.28 3.92
CA ALA A 58 11.05 -9.36 3.52
C ALA A 58 9.62 -8.85 3.25
N PRO A 59 9.41 -7.86 2.35
CA PRO A 59 8.10 -7.25 2.11
C PRO A 59 7.02 -8.24 1.65
N LYS A 60 7.42 -9.39 1.09
CA LYS A 60 6.49 -10.47 0.68
C LYS A 60 5.81 -11.19 1.86
N GLN A 61 6.33 -11.07 3.08
CA GLN A 61 5.67 -11.61 4.28
C GLN A 61 4.41 -10.81 4.65
N PHE A 62 4.31 -9.58 4.17
CA PHE A 62 3.15 -8.70 4.34
C PHE A 62 2.35 -8.75 3.04
N GLU A 63 1.47 -9.73 2.94
CA GLU A 63 0.75 -10.03 1.70
C GLU A 63 -0.44 -9.09 1.53
N ILE A 64 -0.52 -8.38 0.40
CA ILE A 64 -1.74 -7.66 0.02
C ILE A 64 -2.78 -8.67 -0.46
N THR A 65 -3.89 -8.80 0.28
CA THR A 65 -4.97 -9.75 -0.05
C THR A 65 -6.10 -9.10 -0.84
N ALA A 66 -6.33 -7.81 -0.63
CA ALA A 66 -7.35 -7.03 -1.33
C ALA A 66 -7.03 -5.53 -1.28
N ALA A 67 -7.63 -4.78 -2.20
CA ALA A 67 -7.66 -3.32 -2.13
C ALA A 67 -8.97 -2.81 -2.72
N ASP A 68 -9.66 -1.96 -1.95
CA ASP A 68 -10.92 -1.35 -2.35
C ASP A 68 -10.90 0.14 -1.94
N GLY A 69 -11.08 1.01 -2.92
CA GLY A 69 -11.06 2.46 -2.74
C GLY A 69 -9.86 2.95 -1.91
N ALA A 70 -10.15 3.38 -0.68
CA ALA A 70 -9.18 3.96 0.26
C ALA A 70 -8.65 2.95 1.31
N VAL A 71 -8.92 1.65 1.14
CA VAL A 71 -8.52 0.57 2.06
C VAL A 71 -7.72 -0.50 1.33
N VAL A 72 -6.66 -0.99 1.98
CA VAL A 72 -5.86 -2.14 1.55
C VAL A 72 -5.87 -3.17 2.67
N SER A 73 -6.17 -4.43 2.35
CA SER A 73 -6.07 -5.55 3.29
C SER A 73 -4.68 -6.17 3.21
N VAL A 74 -4.04 -6.36 4.37
CA VAL A 74 -2.71 -6.93 4.49
C VAL A 74 -2.75 -8.12 5.44
N ARG A 75 -2.32 -9.29 4.98
CA ARG A 75 -2.16 -10.49 5.80
C ARG A 75 -0.70 -10.72 6.15
N VAL A 76 -0.41 -10.99 7.42
CA VAL A 76 0.93 -11.34 7.90
C VAL A 76 0.85 -12.25 9.11
N ALA A 77 1.59 -13.37 9.08
CA ALA A 77 1.60 -14.38 10.14
C ALA A 77 0.19 -14.85 10.56
N GLY A 78 -0.72 -15.03 9.58
CA GLY A 78 -2.10 -15.48 9.80
C GLY A 78 -3.10 -14.38 10.17
N GLU A 79 -2.64 -13.20 10.54
CA GLU A 79 -3.49 -12.07 10.94
C GLU A 79 -3.78 -11.14 9.77
N GLU A 80 -5.02 -10.65 9.65
CA GLU A 80 -5.44 -9.69 8.62
C GLU A 80 -5.62 -8.28 9.21
N TYR A 81 -5.06 -7.29 8.52
CA TYR A 81 -5.08 -5.89 8.89
C TYR A 81 -5.78 -5.07 7.81
N ARG A 82 -6.74 -4.23 8.22
CA ARG A 82 -7.31 -3.20 7.35
C ARG A 82 -6.50 -1.92 7.45
N VAL A 83 -5.89 -1.52 6.34
CA VAL A 83 -5.04 -0.33 6.27
C VAL A 83 -5.73 0.74 5.44
N ARG A 84 -5.98 1.90 6.05
CA ARG A 84 -6.45 3.09 5.33
C ARG A 84 -5.27 3.79 4.69
N HIS A 85 -5.49 4.39 3.52
CA HIS A 85 -4.50 5.24 2.86
C HIS A 85 -5.10 6.53 2.34
N SER A 86 -4.24 7.54 2.18
CA SER A 86 -4.58 8.79 1.51
C SER A 86 -3.39 9.26 0.68
N SER A 87 -3.68 9.89 -0.45
CA SER A 87 -2.68 10.47 -1.35
C SER A 87 -2.77 11.99 -1.27
N LEU A 88 -1.65 12.67 -1.05
CA LEU A 88 -1.59 14.13 -1.00
C LEU A 88 -0.50 14.67 -1.92
N THR A 89 -0.77 15.82 -2.52
CA THR A 89 0.20 16.55 -3.34
C THR A 89 0.63 17.79 -2.58
N ILE A 90 1.92 17.88 -2.28
CA ILE A 90 2.51 19.08 -1.67
C ILE A 90 3.04 19.98 -2.79
N PRO A 91 2.51 21.20 -2.97
CA PRO A 91 3.00 22.14 -3.98
C PRO A 91 4.48 22.47 -3.78
N ARG A 92 5.19 22.74 -4.87
CA ARG A 92 6.57 23.26 -4.81
C ARG A 92 6.59 24.74 -5.18
N PRO A 93 7.43 25.57 -4.52
CA PRO A 93 7.44 27.01 -4.75
C PRO A 93 7.81 27.45 -6.18
N SER A 94 8.41 26.58 -6.99
CA SER A 94 9.08 26.92 -8.25
C SER A 94 8.27 26.60 -9.53
N GLY A 95 6.94 26.43 -9.45
CA GLY A 95 6.10 26.05 -10.60
C GLY A 95 6.34 24.61 -11.10
N GLN A 96 7.23 23.87 -10.44
CA GLN A 96 7.44 22.45 -10.68
C GLN A 96 6.23 21.64 -10.20
N PRO A 97 5.97 20.46 -10.80
CA PRO A 97 4.94 19.55 -10.30
C PRO A 97 5.11 19.28 -8.80
N GLY A 98 3.99 19.39 -8.09
CA GLY A 98 3.91 19.09 -6.67
C GLY A 98 4.43 17.68 -6.37
N LYS A 99 5.00 17.50 -5.18
CA LYS A 99 5.47 16.20 -4.75
C LYS A 99 4.30 15.41 -4.17
N GLU A 100 3.97 14.32 -4.84
CA GLU A 100 2.94 13.37 -4.40
C GLU A 100 3.50 12.41 -3.34
N TYR A 101 2.72 12.22 -2.28
CA TYR A 101 2.99 11.30 -1.18
C TYR A 101 1.77 10.42 -0.93
N VAL A 102 2.02 9.20 -0.46
CA VAL A 102 0.99 8.32 0.10
C VAL A 102 1.28 8.15 1.57
N VAL A 103 0.25 8.36 2.40
CA VAL A 103 0.25 8.03 3.82
C VAL A 103 -0.69 6.86 4.04
N ALA A 104 -0.33 5.96 4.93
CA ALA A 104 -1.15 4.81 5.29
C ALA A 104 -1.06 4.54 6.79
N TRP A 105 -2.16 4.08 7.37
CA TRP A 105 -2.26 3.76 8.78
C TRP A 105 -3.18 2.57 9.00
N THR A 106 -2.81 1.68 9.92
CA THR A 106 -3.71 0.64 10.40
C THR A 106 -4.84 1.32 11.14
N ALA A 107 -6.09 1.04 10.76
CA ALA A 107 -7.19 1.36 11.64
C ALA A 107 -7.01 0.47 12.87
N VAL A 108 -6.88 1.07 14.06
CA VAL A 108 -6.90 0.31 15.32
C VAL A 108 -8.13 -0.56 15.24
N ASN A 109 -7.96 -1.87 15.44
CA ASN A 109 -8.98 -2.88 15.22
C ASN A 109 -10.37 -2.34 15.54
N ASP A 110 -11.23 -2.22 14.53
CA ASP A 110 -12.67 -2.27 14.72
C ASP A 110 -13.03 -3.74 15.06
N SER A 111 -12.27 -4.34 15.99
CA SER A 111 -12.73 -5.47 16.77
C SER A 111 -13.80 -4.88 17.64
N GLY A 112 -15.01 -4.79 17.09
CA GLY A 112 -16.19 -4.55 17.87
C GLY A 112 -16.14 -5.54 19.03
N GLU A 113 -15.95 -5.00 20.23
CA GLU A 113 -16.55 -5.59 21.41
C GLU A 113 -18.05 -5.72 21.10
N ARG A 114 -18.45 -6.89 20.58
CA ARG A 114 -19.79 -7.38 20.84
C ARG A 114 -19.77 -7.93 22.25
N ARG A 115 -20.01 -7.01 23.20
CA ARG A 115 -20.50 -7.33 24.53
C ARG A 115 -21.90 -7.91 24.44
#